data_AF-A0A7V0XX64-F1
#
_entry.id   AF-A0A7V0XX64-F1
#
_cell.length_a   1.000
_cell.length_b   1.000
_cell.length_c   1.000
_cell.angle_alpha   90.00
_cell.angle_beta   90.00
_cell.angle_gamma   90.00
#
_symmetry.space_group_name_H-M   'P 1'
#
loop_
_entity.id
_entity.type
_entity.pdbx_description
1 polymer ?
#
loop_
_entity_poly.entity_id
_entity_poly.type
_entity_poly.pdbx_seq_one_letter_code
_entity_poly.pdbx_strand_id
1 'polypeptide(L)'
;MRSVLALRTTRKEIAVDPKTVLNAKTGLSLLFDLSFSEFLTTRIIRVLFLIGIGLAGVGVVAMIAMGFTAGVGWGLLSLFLSPVVFLLYVIFARIGCELLIVVFRVAENTGRLVDQGRK
;
A
#
# COMPACT_ATOMS: atom_id res chain seq x y z
N MET A 1 36.39 48.60 31.04
CA MET A 1 35.70 48.77 29.75
C MET A 1 36.05 47.60 28.84
N ARG A 2 35.06 46.77 28.48
CA ARG A 2 34.97 46.00 27.21
C ARG A 2 35.99 44.88 26.90
N SER A 3 36.04 43.79 27.67
CA SER A 3 36.73 42.57 27.17
C SER A 3 36.12 41.24 27.64
N VAL A 4 34.84 41.20 28.05
CA VAL A 4 34.19 39.97 28.54
C VAL A 4 33.00 39.54 27.65
N LEU A 5 32.78 40.20 26.50
CA LEU A 5 31.52 40.11 25.76
C LEU A 5 31.66 39.68 24.29
N ALA A 6 32.64 38.83 23.93
CA ALA A 6 32.84 38.44 22.52
C ALA A 6 33.15 36.96 22.27
N LEU A 7 33.01 36.07 23.27
CA LEU A 7 33.27 34.62 23.09
C LEU A 7 32.11 33.70 23.53
N ARG A 8 30.92 34.26 23.79
CA ARG A 8 29.71 33.48 24.14
C ARG A 8 28.83 33.06 22.95
N THR A 9 29.32 33.18 21.72
CA THR A 9 28.56 32.86 20.50
C THR A 9 28.94 31.52 19.83
N THR A 10 29.92 30.78 20.36
CA THR A 10 30.40 29.51 19.78
C THR A 10 30.06 28.26 20.60
N ARG A 11 28.93 28.27 21.30
CA ARG A 11 28.34 27.04 21.86
C ARG A 11 26.82 27.10 21.81
N LYS A 12 26.27 27.17 20.61
CA LYS A 12 24.91 26.68 20.38
C LYS A 12 25.06 25.16 20.40
N GLU A 13 24.79 24.55 21.55
CA GLU A 13 24.59 23.10 21.65
C GLU A 13 23.57 22.72 20.58
N ILE A 14 24.05 22.09 19.52
CA ILE A 14 23.19 21.35 18.61
C ILE A 14 22.82 20.10 19.40
N ALA A 15 21.84 20.24 20.30
CA ALA A 15 21.13 19.11 20.86
C ALA A 15 20.38 18.45 19.70
N VAL A 16 21.08 17.62 18.94
CA VAL A 16 20.44 16.67 18.03
C VAL A 16 19.76 15.66 18.93
N ASP A 17 18.48 15.87 19.20
CA ASP A 17 17.65 14.93 19.94
C ASP A 17 17.79 13.55 19.28
N PRO A 18 18.34 12.53 19.98
CA PRO A 18 18.63 11.22 19.40
C PRO A 18 17.39 10.50 18.87
N LYS A 19 16.18 10.98 19.18
CA LYS A 19 14.92 10.45 18.67
C LYS A 19 14.60 10.88 17.24
N THR A 20 15.27 11.92 16.71
CA THR A 20 14.97 12.46 15.36
C THR A 20 15.60 11.63 14.23
N VAL A 21 16.68 10.91 14.51
CA VAL A 21 17.42 10.10 13.53
C VAL A 21 16.97 8.63 13.46
N LEU A 22 16.06 8.21 14.36
CA LEU A 22 15.66 6.80 14.54
C LEU A 22 14.18 6.53 14.22
N ASN A 23 13.60 7.27 13.27
CA ASN A 23 12.26 6.92 12.79
C ASN A 23 12.17 6.95 11.27
N ALA A 24 13.02 6.15 10.64
CA ALA A 24 12.63 5.52 9.40
C ALA A 24 11.58 4.45 9.74
N LYS A 25 10.31 4.85 9.93
CA LYS A 25 9.18 3.92 9.88
C LYS A 25 9.28 3.22 8.52
N THR A 26 9.86 2.02 8.52
CA THR A 26 10.09 1.19 7.34
C THR A 26 8.73 0.92 6.69
N GLY A 27 8.67 0.83 5.35
CA GLY A 27 7.39 0.71 4.63
C GLY A 27 6.45 -0.39 5.15
N LEU A 28 6.99 -1.44 5.78
CA LEU A 28 6.22 -2.48 6.48
C LEU A 28 5.50 -1.97 7.74
N SER A 29 6.15 -1.14 8.55
CA SER A 29 5.58 -0.57 9.78
C SER A 29 4.44 0.42 9.50
N LEU A 30 4.38 0.97 8.29
CA LEU A 30 3.25 1.76 7.79
C LEU A 30 2.10 0.88 7.27
N LEU A 31 2.36 -0.34 6.79
CA LEU A 31 1.32 -1.30 6.39
C LEU A 31 0.65 -1.97 7.60
N PHE A 32 1.37 -2.08 8.72
CA PHE A 32 0.87 -2.60 9.99
C PHE A 32 0.49 -1.49 11.00
N ASP A 33 0.45 -0.22 10.58
CA ASP A 33 -0.07 0.86 11.40
C ASP A 33 -1.62 0.79 11.36
N LEU A 34 -2.20 -0.02 12.26
CA LEU A 34 -3.65 -0.25 12.40
C LEU A 34 -4.41 0.98 12.93
N SER A 35 -3.77 2.16 12.97
CA SER A 35 -4.41 3.43 13.28
C SER A 35 -5.19 3.93 12.05
N PHE A 36 -6.43 3.43 11.90
CA PHE A 36 -7.39 3.82 10.86
C PHE A 36 -7.97 5.24 11.04
N SER A 37 -7.19 6.22 11.52
CA SER A 37 -7.75 7.54 11.81
C SER A 37 -7.61 8.55 10.67
N GLU A 38 -6.69 8.38 9.71
CA GLU A 38 -6.62 9.22 8.51
C GLU A 38 -5.97 8.52 7.31
N PHE A 39 -6.72 8.44 6.20
CA PHE A 39 -6.25 8.38 4.79
C PHE A 39 -5.15 7.40 4.36
N LEU A 40 -4.90 6.33 5.10
CA LEU A 40 -4.01 5.25 4.63
C LEU A 40 -4.62 4.46 3.45
N THR A 41 -5.94 4.54 3.30
CA THR A 41 -6.70 3.59 2.50
C THR A 41 -6.56 3.73 0.99
N THR A 42 -6.50 4.96 0.46
CA THR A 42 -6.33 5.19 -0.99
C THR A 42 -4.95 4.77 -1.49
N ARG A 43 -3.92 4.82 -0.63
CA ARG A 43 -2.56 4.37 -0.96
C ARG A 43 -2.42 2.85 -0.89
N ILE A 44 -3.00 2.22 0.13
CA ILE A 44 -2.98 0.76 0.30
C ILE A 44 -3.65 0.04 -0.87
N ILE A 45 -4.79 0.55 -1.37
CA ILE A 45 -5.53 -0.13 -2.45
C ILE A 45 -4.70 -0.26 -3.73
N ARG A 46 -3.86 0.73 -4.07
CA ARG A 46 -2.95 0.63 -5.23
C ARG A 46 -1.92 -0.48 -5.05
N VAL A 47 -1.35 -0.60 -3.85
CA VAL A 47 -0.38 -1.65 -3.52
C VAL A 47 -1.06 -3.02 -3.54
N LEU A 48 -2.29 -3.11 -3.01
CA LEU A 48 -3.08 -4.34 -3.01
C LEU A 48 -3.39 -4.82 -4.44
N PHE A 49 -3.75 -3.90 -5.34
CA PHE A 49 -3.98 -4.24 -6.74
C PHE A 49 -2.71 -4.76 -7.43
N LEU A 50 -1.56 -4.11 -7.19
CA LEU A 50 -0.28 -4.53 -7.76
C LEU A 50 0.14 -5.92 -7.25
N ILE A 51 -0.04 -6.18 -5.95
CA ILE A 51 0.18 -7.51 -5.35
C ILE A 51 -0.81 -8.52 -5.95
N GLY A 52 -2.08 -8.15 -6.11
CA GLY A 52 -3.11 -9.00 -6.70
C GLY A 52 -2.78 -9.44 -8.13
N ILE A 53 -2.32 -8.52 -8.99
CA ILE A 53 -1.83 -8.85 -10.34
C ILE A 53 -0.60 -9.75 -10.26
N GLY A 54 0.34 -9.44 -9.37
CA GLY A 54 1.55 -10.26 -9.18
C GLY A 54 1.21 -11.70 -8.81
N LEU A 55 0.31 -11.90 -7.85
CA LEU A 55 -0.19 -13.21 -7.44
C LEU A 55 -0.94 -13.93 -8.57
N ALA A 56 -1.72 -13.20 -9.36
CA ALA A 56 -2.40 -13.76 -10.53
C ALA A 56 -1.40 -14.29 -11.57
N GLY A 57 -0.32 -13.54 -11.83
CA GLY A 57 0.74 -13.95 -12.75
C GLY A 57 1.46 -15.22 -12.27
N VAL A 58 1.82 -15.27 -10.99
CA VAL A 58 2.41 -16.48 -10.39
C VAL A 58 1.43 -17.66 -10.43
N GLY A 59 0.15 -17.40 -10.12
CA GLY A 59 -0.91 -18.40 -10.15
C GLY A 59 -1.08 -19.04 -11.53
N VAL A 60 -1.02 -18.24 -12.61
CA VAL A 60 -1.07 -18.73 -13.99
C VAL A 60 0.08 -19.68 -14.29
N VAL A 61 1.31 -19.28 -13.95
CA VAL A 61 2.50 -20.12 -14.18
C VAL A 61 2.38 -21.43 -13.41
N ALA A 62 1.92 -21.39 -12.15
CA ALA A 62 1.67 -22.58 -11.36
C ALA A 62 0.59 -23.47 -11.97
N MET A 63 -0.51 -22.88 -12.47
CA MET A 63 -1.61 -23.62 -13.09
C MET A 63 -1.18 -24.32 -14.38
N ILE A 64 -0.33 -23.67 -15.19
CA ILE A 64 0.28 -24.29 -16.38
C ILE A 64 1.18 -25.44 -15.97
N ALA A 65 2.08 -25.23 -15.01
CA ALA A 65 3.00 -26.26 -14.53
C ALA A 65 2.26 -27.50 -14.01
N MET A 66 1.22 -27.30 -13.19
CA MET A 66 0.36 -28.39 -12.70
C MET A 66 -0.44 -29.06 -13.82
N GLY A 67 -0.85 -28.33 -14.86
CA GLY A 67 -1.50 -28.91 -16.03
C GLY A 67 -0.60 -29.92 -16.75
N PHE A 68 0.69 -29.59 -16.91
CA PHE A 68 1.65 -30.48 -17.55
C PHE A 68 2.03 -31.69 -16.70
N THR A 69 1.99 -31.60 -15.36
CA THR A 69 2.21 -32.78 -14.50
C THR A 69 1.05 -33.78 -14.56
N ALA A 70 -0.17 -33.33 -14.86
CA ALA A 70 -1.33 -34.19 -15.07
C ALA A 70 -1.35 -34.86 -16.48
N GLY A 71 -0.50 -34.42 -17.40
CA GLY A 71 -0.35 -34.99 -18.74
C GLY A 71 -0.40 -33.93 -19.86
N VAL A 72 0.07 -34.30 -21.05
CA VAL A 72 0.24 -33.37 -22.18
C VAL A 72 -1.07 -32.70 -22.60
N GLY A 73 -2.19 -33.45 -22.63
CA GLY A 73 -3.51 -32.89 -22.97
C GLY A 73 -4.00 -31.85 -21.97
N TRP A 74 -3.81 -32.11 -20.67
CA TRP A 74 -4.14 -31.16 -19.60
C TRP A 74 -3.23 -29.94 -19.61
N GLY A 75 -1.94 -30.11 -19.91
CA GLY A 75 -0.99 -29.03 -20.10
C GLY A 75 -1.39 -28.07 -21.23
N LEU A 76 -1.77 -28.63 -22.39
CA LEU A 76 -2.26 -27.83 -23.51
C LEU A 76 -3.54 -27.07 -23.16
N LEU A 77 -4.51 -27.73 -22.52
CA LEU A 77 -5.75 -27.10 -22.11
C LEU A 77 -5.49 -25.95 -21.13
N SER A 78 -4.64 -26.17 -20.12
CA SER A 78 -4.22 -25.15 -19.16
C SER A 78 -3.51 -23.97 -19.84
N LEU A 79 -2.69 -24.21 -20.86
CA LEU A 79 -2.00 -23.16 -21.60
C LEU A 79 -2.97 -22.21 -22.31
N PHE A 80 -4.07 -22.72 -22.89
CA PHE A 80 -5.10 -21.90 -23.54
C PHE A 80 -6.09 -21.28 -22.56
N LEU A 81 -6.39 -21.96 -21.44
CA LEU A 81 -7.37 -21.50 -20.47
C LEU A 81 -6.79 -20.48 -19.48
N SER A 82 -5.50 -20.58 -19.19
CA SER A 82 -4.83 -19.73 -18.20
C SER A 82 -4.83 -18.23 -18.52
N PRO A 83 -4.71 -17.75 -19.78
CA PRO A 83 -4.85 -16.32 -20.09
C PRO A 83 -6.27 -15.81 -19.83
N VAL A 84 -7.29 -16.64 -20.07
CA VAL A 84 -8.69 -16.31 -19.81
C VAL A 84 -8.93 -16.18 -18.30
N VAL A 85 -8.42 -17.15 -17.53
CA VAL A 85 -8.50 -17.13 -16.06
C VAL A 85 -7.76 -15.93 -15.48
N PHE A 86 -6.57 -15.61 -16.00
CA PHE A 86 -5.82 -14.42 -15.61
C PHE A 86 -6.62 -13.14 -15.83
N LEU A 87 -7.18 -12.97 -17.03
CA LEU A 87 -7.94 -11.77 -17.38
C LEU A 87 -9.17 -11.61 -16.48
N LEU A 88 -9.92 -12.70 -16.26
CA LEU A 88 -11.05 -12.71 -15.34
C LEU A 88 -10.62 -12.31 -13.93
N TYR A 89 -9.56 -12.90 -13.40
CA TYR A 89 -9.04 -12.56 -12.07
C TYR A 89 -8.67 -11.08 -11.97
N VAL A 90 -7.96 -10.53 -12.96
CA VAL A 90 -7.57 -9.12 -12.99
C VAL A 90 -8.79 -8.19 -13.04
N ILE A 91 -9.82 -8.55 -13.80
CA ILE A 91 -11.09 -7.81 -13.85
C ILE A 91 -11.77 -7.81 -12.48
N PHE A 92 -11.91 -8.99 -11.85
CA PHE A 92 -12.50 -9.08 -10.51
C PHE A 92 -11.70 -8.30 -9.46
N ALA A 93 -10.37 -8.39 -9.50
CA ALA A 93 -9.50 -7.62 -8.63
C ALA A 93 -9.70 -6.10 -8.84
N ARG A 94 -9.86 -5.66 -10.09
CA ARG A 94 -10.13 -4.26 -10.42
C ARG A 94 -11.46 -3.78 -9.88
N ILE A 95 -12.54 -4.55 -10.11
CA ILE A 95 -13.87 -4.24 -9.60
C ILE A 95 -13.87 -4.19 -8.07
N GLY A 96 -13.21 -5.15 -7.42
CA GLY A 96 -13.08 -5.18 -5.95
C GLY A 96 -12.33 -3.96 -5.41
N CYS A 97 -11.19 -3.60 -6.00
CA CYS A 97 -10.45 -2.40 -5.62
C CYS A 97 -11.27 -1.11 -5.85
N GLU A 98 -12.00 -1.02 -6.96
CA GLU A 98 -12.83 0.14 -7.28
C GLU A 98 -13.98 0.29 -6.28
N LEU A 99 -14.65 -0.82 -5.92
CA LEU A 99 -15.68 -0.83 -4.89
C LEU A 99 -15.14 -0.42 -3.52
N LEU A 100 -13.96 -0.91 -3.14
CA LEU A 100 -13.30 -0.50 -1.90
C LEU A 100 -13.05 1.01 -1.88
N ILE A 101 -12.46 1.57 -2.95
CA ILE A 101 -12.22 3.02 -3.06
C ILE A 101 -13.52 3.81 -2.92
N VAL A 102 -14.60 3.37 -3.57
CA VAL A 102 -15.91 4.02 -3.50
C VAL A 102 -16.44 4.07 -2.07
N VAL A 103 -16.40 2.94 -1.34
CA VAL A 103 -16.87 2.88 0.05
C VAL A 103 -16.06 3.82 0.94
N PHE A 104 -14.74 3.83 0.81
CA PHE A 104 -13.90 4.75 1.59
C PHE A 104 -14.15 6.22 1.26
N ARG A 105 -14.37 6.54 -0.02
CA ARG A 105 -14.72 7.90 -0.45
C ARG A 105 -16.07 8.36 0.11
N VAL A 106 -17.05 7.47 0.21
CA VAL A 106 -18.35 7.76 0.84
C VAL A 106 -18.19 8.02 2.34
N ALA A 107 -17.39 7.23 3.03
CA ALA A 107 -17.10 7.43 4.45
C ALA A 107 -16.43 8.79 4.72
N GLU A 108 -15.43 9.16 3.91
CA GLU A 108 -14.75 10.45 3.98
C GLU A 108 -15.72 11.62 3.76
N ASN A 109 -16.55 11.54 2.71
CA ASN A 109 -17.53 12.59 2.41
C ASN A 109 -18.54 12.76 3.56
N THR A 110 -18.94 11.68 4.21
CA THR A 110 -19.89 11.72 5.33
C THR A 110 -19.29 12.42 6.56
N GLY A 111 -18.01 12.15 6.88
CA GLY A 111 -17.31 12.85 7.96
C GLY A 111 -17.27 14.37 7.75
N ARG A 112 -17.00 14.81 6.52
CA ARG A 112 -16.95 16.24 6.17
C ARG A 112 -18.31 16.96 6.33
N LEU A 113 -19.42 16.26 6.10
CA LEU A 113 -20.76 16.83 6.24
C LEU A 113 -21.12 17.10 7.72
N VAL A 114 -20.69 16.24 8.64
CA VAL A 114 -20.91 16.43 10.08
C VAL A 114 -20.14 17.65 10.61
N ASP A 115 -18.90 17.86 10.16
CA ASP A 115 -18.08 19.01 10.56
C ASP A 115 -18.61 20.34 10.01
N GLN A 116 -19.27 20.32 8.84
CA GLN A 116 -19.89 21.52 8.27
C GLN A 116 -21.20 21.90 8.97
N GLY A 117 -21.99 20.95 9.45
CA GLY A 117 -23.21 21.23 10.23
C GLY A 117 -22.96 21.72 11.66
N ARG A 118 -21.70 21.72 12.10
CA ARG A 118 -21.26 22.14 13.44
C ARG A 118 -20.68 23.57 13.46
N LYS A 119 -20.69 24.27 12.33
CA LYS A 119 -20.42 25.72 12.21
C LYS A 119 -21.71 26.47 11.94
#